data_AF-A0A2M7PZU7-F1
#
_entry.id   AF-A0A2M7PZU7-F1
#
_cell.length_a   1.000
_cell.length_b   1.000
_cell.length_c   1.000
_cell.angle_alpha   90.00
_cell.angle_beta   90.00
_cell.angle_gamma   90.00
#
_symmetry.space_group_name_H-M   'P 1'
#
loop_
_entity.id
_entity.type
_entity.pdbx_description
1 polymer ?
#
loop_
_entity_poly.entity_id
_entity_poly.type
_entity_poly.pdbx_seq_one_letter_code
_entity_poly.pdbx_strand_id
1 'polypeptide(L)'
;MQLTDQKKVWSKIAVFVWASLLFSNPLIWALLYFAKQDLQMGLPPDYAYFILVAGITAGVASMVLHKRFAAAVNAPTTKLDEYLNKVLASMVIGMAVSEIPFFMGLLGWMIGGFVQTATLLAIMSFLLQLRFKPPKF
;
A
#
# COMPACT_ATOMS: atom_id res chain seq x y z
N MET A 1 31.33 -6.35 -10.49
CA MET A 1 30.50 -6.68 -9.31
C MET A 1 29.97 -8.09 -9.52
N GLN A 2 30.13 -9.02 -8.57
CA GLN A 2 29.60 -10.38 -8.76
C GLN A 2 28.06 -10.35 -8.76
N LEU A 3 27.41 -11.24 -9.52
CA LEU A 3 25.93 -11.37 -9.58
C LEU A 3 25.29 -11.48 -8.18
N THR A 4 25.99 -12.07 -7.24
CA THR A 4 25.63 -12.19 -5.82
C THR A 4 25.60 -10.87 -5.07
N ASP A 5 26.49 -9.93 -5.39
CA ASP A 5 26.54 -8.61 -4.75
C ASP A 5 25.41 -7.71 -5.22
N GLN A 6 25.08 -7.76 -6.52
CA GLN A 6 23.96 -7.01 -7.08
C GLN A 6 22.62 -7.48 -6.49
N LYS A 7 22.39 -8.80 -6.37
CA LYS A 7 21.17 -9.35 -5.73
C LYS A 7 21.00 -8.84 -4.29
N LYS A 8 22.09 -8.82 -3.51
CA LYS A 8 22.07 -8.33 -2.13
C LYS A 8 21.70 -6.84 -2.05
N VAL A 9 22.24 -6.02 -2.95
CA VAL A 9 21.92 -4.58 -3.00
C VAL A 9 20.44 -4.36 -3.34
N TRP A 10 19.93 -5.02 -4.38
CA TRP A 10 18.53 -4.88 -4.77
C TRP A 10 17.55 -5.41 -3.73
N SER A 11 17.91 -6.50 -3.03
CA SER A 11 17.13 -6.99 -1.89
C SER A 11 17.02 -5.94 -0.78
N LYS A 12 18.14 -5.28 -0.43
CA LYS A 12 18.15 -4.20 0.57
C LYS A 12 17.28 -3.02 0.14
N ILE A 13 17.36 -2.61 -1.13
CA ILE A 13 16.53 -1.53 -1.68
C ILE A 13 15.05 -1.91 -1.61
N ALA A 14 14.69 -3.14 -2.00
CA ALA A 14 13.31 -3.61 -1.96
C ALA A 14 12.74 -3.61 -0.54
N VAL A 15 13.52 -4.09 0.43
CA VAL A 15 13.16 -4.07 1.86
C VAL A 15 13.02 -2.65 2.37
N PHE A 16 13.93 -1.75 2.00
CA PHE A 16 13.84 -0.35 2.39
C PHE A 16 12.57 0.30 1.85
N VAL A 17 12.29 0.18 0.55
CA VAL A 17 11.08 0.74 -0.10
C VAL A 17 9.81 0.17 0.53
N TRP A 18 9.77 -1.15 0.73
CA TRP A 18 8.63 -1.81 1.38
C TRP A 18 8.41 -1.31 2.81
N ALA A 19 9.47 -1.18 3.61
CA ALA A 19 9.38 -0.65 4.96
C ALA A 19 8.94 0.82 4.95
N SER A 20 9.51 1.66 4.09
CA SER A 20 9.15 3.08 4.00
C SER A 20 7.67 3.29 3.69
N LEU A 21 7.10 2.52 2.76
CA LEU A 21 5.67 2.59 2.42
C LEU A 21 4.77 1.92 3.47
N LEU A 22 5.26 0.91 4.19
CA LEU A 22 4.50 0.29 5.29
C LEU A 22 4.40 1.25 6.49
N PHE A 23 5.48 1.95 6.81
CA PHE A 23 5.57 2.86 7.95
C PHE A 23 5.12 4.30 7.64
N SER A 24 4.91 4.66 6.37
CA SER A 24 4.32 5.96 6.00
C SER A 24 2.90 6.12 6.56
N ASN A 25 2.10 5.05 6.54
CA ASN A 25 0.71 5.04 7.01
C ASN A 25 0.54 5.56 8.45
N PRO A 26 1.17 4.97 9.48
CA PRO A 26 1.04 5.47 10.86
C PRO A 26 1.60 6.89 11.03
N LEU A 27 2.63 7.27 10.27
CA LEU A 27 3.19 8.63 10.32
C LEU A 27 2.20 9.66 9.77
N ILE A 28 1.59 9.38 8.62
CA ILE A 28 0.56 10.22 8.01
C ILE A 28 -0.65 10.35 8.94
N TRP A 29 -1.06 9.24 9.56
CA TRP A 29 -2.17 9.24 10.51
C TRP A 29 -1.89 10.09 11.75
N ALA A 30 -0.67 9.99 12.31
CA ALA A 30 -0.25 10.81 13.43
C ALA A 30 -0.24 12.31 13.08
N LEU A 31 0.36 12.68 11.93
CA LEU A 31 0.40 14.08 11.47
C LEU A 31 -1.01 14.67 11.31
N LEU A 32 -1.95 13.90 10.76
CA LEU A 32 -3.30 14.38 10.51
C LEU A 32 -4.18 14.36 11.76
N TYR A 33 -3.92 13.47 12.73
CA TYR A 33 -4.51 13.54 14.06
C TYR A 33 -4.26 14.89 14.75
N PHE A 34 -3.02 15.40 14.65
CA PHE A 34 -2.69 16.73 15.17
C PHE A 34 -3.27 17.86 14.30
N ALA A 35 -3.29 17.70 12.96
CA ALA A 35 -3.80 18.74 12.06
C ALA A 35 -5.33 18.90 12.05
N LYS A 36 -6.11 17.88 12.43
CA LYS A 36 -7.58 17.92 12.40
C LYS A 36 -8.19 18.91 13.41
N GLN A 37 -7.43 19.41 14.38
CA GLN A 37 -7.95 20.37 15.37
C GLN A 37 -8.55 21.65 14.75
N ASP A 38 -8.22 21.97 13.48
CA ASP A 38 -8.66 23.19 12.80
C ASP A 38 -9.69 23.00 11.67
N LEU A 39 -10.13 21.78 11.35
CA LEU A 39 -10.98 21.50 10.17
C LEU A 39 -12.38 21.00 10.57
N GLN A 40 -13.35 21.92 10.64
CA GLN A 40 -14.77 21.58 10.70
C GLN A 40 -15.38 21.55 9.29
N MET A 41 -15.26 20.41 8.62
CA MET A 41 -16.13 20.07 7.49
C MET A 41 -17.02 18.90 7.90
N GLY A 42 -18.27 18.88 7.41
CA GLY A 42 -19.25 17.84 7.76
C GLY A 42 -19.91 17.26 6.52
N LEU A 43 -19.52 16.04 6.13
CA LEU A 43 -20.24 15.24 5.15
C LEU A 43 -21.48 14.56 5.77
N PRO A 44 -22.59 14.42 5.02
CA PRO A 44 -23.70 13.59 5.44
C PRO A 44 -23.27 12.13 5.68
N PRO A 45 -23.87 11.41 6.65
CA PRO A 45 -23.51 10.02 6.98
C PRO A 45 -23.52 9.05 5.80
N ASP A 46 -24.37 9.29 4.80
CA ASP A 46 -24.51 8.44 3.60
C ASP A 46 -23.20 8.36 2.79
N TYR A 47 -22.36 9.39 2.87
CA TYR A 47 -21.05 9.42 2.21
C TYR A 47 -20.06 8.39 2.79
N ALA A 48 -20.25 7.96 4.04
CA ALA A 48 -19.42 6.92 4.65
C ALA A 48 -19.48 5.61 3.85
N TYR A 49 -20.65 5.28 3.30
CA TYR A 49 -20.83 4.08 2.46
C TYR A 49 -20.08 4.20 1.14
N PHE A 50 -20.16 5.34 0.46
CA PHE A 50 -19.44 5.57 -0.80
C PHE A 50 -17.92 5.50 -0.61
N ILE A 51 -17.40 6.10 0.46
CA ILE A 51 -15.98 6.03 0.83
C ILE A 51 -15.56 4.58 1.11
N LEU A 52 -16.38 3.84 1.85
CA LEU A 52 -16.14 2.43 2.15
C LEU A 52 -16.10 1.58 0.88
N VAL A 53 -17.07 1.72 -0.02
CA VAL A 53 -17.15 0.98 -1.29
C VAL A 53 -15.96 1.30 -2.19
N ALA A 54 -15.59 2.57 -2.33
CA ALA A 54 -14.43 2.99 -3.10
C ALA A 54 -13.13 2.39 -2.53
N GLY A 55 -12.96 2.43 -1.20
CA GLY A 55 -11.83 1.81 -0.52
C GLY A 55 -11.77 0.29 -0.70
N ILE A 56 -12.90 -0.41 -0.58
CA ILE A 56 -12.98 -1.87 -0.82
C ILE A 56 -12.65 -2.20 -2.27
N THR A 57 -13.16 -1.42 -3.23
CA THR A 57 -12.88 -1.62 -4.67
C THR A 57 -11.39 -1.50 -4.96
N ALA A 58 -10.72 -0.51 -4.39
CA ALA A 58 -9.27 -0.38 -4.48
C ALA A 58 -8.54 -1.56 -3.83
N GLY A 59 -9.06 -2.06 -2.70
CA GLY A 59 -8.55 -3.27 -2.05
C GLY A 59 -8.65 -4.52 -2.94
N VAL A 60 -9.77 -4.71 -3.64
CA VAL A 60 -9.95 -5.81 -4.61
C VAL A 60 -8.96 -5.68 -5.77
N ALA A 61 -8.78 -4.46 -6.31
CA ALA A 61 -7.80 -4.21 -7.36
C ALA A 61 -6.37 -4.55 -6.91
N SER A 62 -6.02 -4.19 -5.67
CA SER A 62 -4.75 -4.58 -5.06
C SER A 62 -4.57 -6.10 -4.98
N MET A 63 -5.61 -6.88 -4.64
CA MET A 63 -5.52 -8.34 -4.63
C MET A 63 -5.22 -8.94 -6.01
N VAL A 64 -5.76 -8.35 -7.09
CA VAL A 64 -5.44 -8.78 -8.46
C VAL A 64 -3.97 -8.49 -8.79
N LEU A 65 -3.46 -7.34 -8.38
CA LEU A 65 -2.04 -6.99 -8.54
C LEU A 65 -1.13 -7.91 -7.71
N HIS A 66 -1.58 -8.35 -6.54
CA HIS A 66 -0.83 -9.31 -5.72
C HIS A 66 -0.66 -10.65 -6.45
N LYS A 67 -1.69 -11.13 -7.16
CA LYS A 67 -1.57 -12.34 -7.99
C LYS A 67 -0.52 -12.17 -9.09
N ARG A 68 -0.47 -10.99 -9.73
CA ARG A 68 0.56 -10.67 -10.74
C ARG A 68 1.96 -10.60 -10.13
N PHE A 69 2.09 -10.00 -8.95
CA PHE A 69 3.35 -9.97 -8.21
C PHE A 69 3.83 -11.38 -7.84
N ALA A 70 2.95 -12.23 -7.31
CA ALA A 70 3.27 -13.62 -6.99
C ALA A 70 3.68 -14.42 -8.24
N ALA A 71 3.02 -14.19 -9.37
CA ALA A 71 3.42 -14.79 -10.65
C ALA A 71 4.79 -14.29 -11.11
N ALA A 72 5.08 -13.00 -10.97
CA ALA A 72 6.38 -12.41 -11.33
C ALA A 72 7.53 -12.96 -10.48
N VAL A 73 7.31 -13.17 -9.17
CA VAL A 73 8.30 -13.76 -8.26
C VAL A 73 8.60 -15.22 -8.60
N ASN A 74 7.61 -15.97 -9.08
CA ASN A 74 7.78 -17.38 -9.41
C ASN A 74 8.15 -17.64 -10.88
N ALA A 75 8.33 -16.58 -11.69
CA ALA A 75 8.58 -16.73 -13.11
C ALA A 75 10.01 -17.25 -13.38
N PRO A 76 10.17 -18.36 -14.14
CA PRO A 76 11.49 -18.82 -14.55
C PRO A 76 12.11 -17.80 -15.50
N THR A 77 13.17 -17.10 -15.06
CA THR A 77 13.80 -16.04 -15.83
C THR A 77 15.30 -16.28 -15.92
N THR A 78 15.86 -16.28 -17.13
CA THR A 78 17.29 -16.46 -17.40
C THR A 78 18.11 -15.18 -17.24
N LYS A 79 17.47 -14.00 -17.24
CA LYS A 79 18.10 -12.68 -17.05
C LYS A 79 17.70 -12.07 -15.72
N LEU A 80 18.68 -11.87 -14.84
CA LEU A 80 18.48 -11.36 -13.49
C LEU A 80 17.86 -9.95 -13.47
N ASP A 81 18.36 -9.04 -14.32
CA ASP A 81 17.92 -7.64 -14.31
C ASP A 81 16.45 -7.49 -14.75
N GLU A 82 16.01 -8.30 -15.72
CA GLU A 82 14.62 -8.30 -16.19
C GLU A 82 13.67 -8.84 -15.11
N TYR A 83 14.10 -9.88 -14.39
CA TYR A 83 13.38 -10.43 -13.25
C TYR A 83 13.26 -9.41 -12.12
N LEU A 84 14.36 -8.76 -11.73
CA LEU A 84 14.39 -7.74 -10.69
C LEU A 84 13.47 -6.57 -11.03
N ASN A 85 13.54 -6.04 -12.25
CA ASN A 85 12.69 -4.93 -12.69
C ASN A 85 11.20 -5.31 -12.67
N LYS A 86 10.83 -6.50 -13.16
CA LYS A 86 9.42 -6.95 -13.16
C LYS A 86 8.88 -7.14 -11.74
N VAL A 87 9.66 -7.75 -10.85
CA VAL A 87 9.27 -8.01 -9.46
C VAL A 87 9.17 -6.69 -8.69
N LEU A 88 10.17 -5.82 -8.78
CA LEU A 88 10.19 -4.53 -8.07
C LEU A 88 9.09 -3.59 -8.57
N ALA A 89 8.89 -3.49 -9.89
CA ALA A 89 7.81 -2.68 -10.43
C ALA A 89 6.44 -3.18 -9.96
N SER A 90 6.20 -4.49 -10.01
CA SER A 90 4.95 -5.10 -9.54
C SER A 90 4.74 -4.88 -8.03
N MET A 91 5.81 -4.95 -7.25
CA MET A 91 5.79 -4.68 -5.81
C MET A 91 5.40 -3.22 -5.54
N VAL A 92 6.10 -2.26 -6.15
CA VAL A 92 5.86 -0.83 -5.94
C VAL A 92 4.45 -0.43 -6.37
N ILE A 93 4.00 -0.86 -7.55
CA ILE A 93 2.64 -0.58 -8.04
C ILE A 93 1.60 -1.21 -7.13
N GLY A 94 1.79 -2.47 -6.72
CA GLY A 94 0.89 -3.16 -5.82
C GLY A 94 0.78 -2.48 -4.45
N MET A 95 1.90 -2.02 -3.91
CA MET A 95 1.93 -1.26 -2.66
C MET A 95 1.22 0.09 -2.78
N ALA A 96 1.48 0.86 -3.85
CA ALA A 96 0.82 2.14 -4.07
C ALA A 96 -0.71 2.00 -4.18
N VAL A 97 -1.19 0.98 -4.90
CA VAL A 97 -2.64 0.69 -4.98
C VAL A 97 -3.20 0.22 -3.63
N SER A 98 -2.39 -0.47 -2.83
CA SER A 98 -2.77 -0.88 -1.47
C SER A 98 -2.88 0.28 -0.48
N GLU A 99 -2.34 1.46 -0.78
CA GLU A 99 -2.49 2.68 0.04
C GLU A 99 -3.80 3.41 -0.22
N ILE A 100 -4.43 3.22 -1.38
CA ILE A 100 -5.67 3.91 -1.75
C ILE A 100 -6.77 3.74 -0.68
N PRO A 101 -7.03 2.54 -0.11
CA PRO A 101 -7.99 2.40 0.97
C PRO A 101 -7.67 3.29 2.17
N PHE A 102 -6.41 3.36 2.58
CA PHE A 102 -5.98 4.22 3.68
C PHE A 102 -6.29 5.70 3.39
N PHE A 103 -5.94 6.19 2.21
CA PHE A 103 -6.25 7.57 1.81
C PHE A 103 -7.75 7.85 1.74
N MET A 104 -8.54 6.90 1.24
CA MET A 104 -10.01 7.02 1.22
C MET A 104 -10.59 7.09 2.63
N GLY A 105 -10.14 6.21 3.52
CA GLY A 105 -10.55 6.21 4.92
C GLY A 105 -10.15 7.51 5.63
N LEU A 106 -8.94 7.98 5.38
CA LEU A 106 -8.43 9.23 5.90
C LEU A 106 -9.24 10.43 5.44
N LEU A 107 -9.55 10.52 4.14
CA LEU A 107 -10.42 11.54 3.57
C LEU A 107 -11.79 11.54 4.25
N GLY A 108 -12.38 10.35 4.42
CA GLY A 108 -13.66 10.18 5.11
C GLY A 108 -13.64 10.63 6.56
N TRP A 109 -12.53 10.41 7.26
CA TRP A 109 -12.38 10.86 8.63
C TRP A 109 -12.11 12.37 8.74
N MET A 110 -11.34 12.95 7.82
CA MET A 110 -11.06 14.39 7.81
C MET A 110 -12.33 15.22 7.51
N ILE A 111 -13.13 14.81 6.52
CA ILE A 111 -14.27 15.61 6.04
C ILE A 111 -15.60 15.17 6.68
N GLY A 112 -15.75 13.89 7.02
CA GLY A 112 -17.01 13.33 7.56
C GLY A 112 -16.93 12.88 9.02
N GLY A 113 -15.75 12.85 9.62
CA GLY A 113 -15.57 12.30 10.97
C GLY A 113 -15.80 10.78 11.06
N PHE A 114 -15.80 10.05 9.94
CA PHE A 114 -16.10 8.62 9.89
C PHE A 114 -14.96 7.74 10.42
N VAL A 115 -14.77 7.74 11.74
CA VAL A 115 -13.67 7.00 12.42
C VAL A 115 -13.70 5.51 12.08
N GLN A 116 -14.87 4.87 12.18
CA GLN A 116 -14.99 3.42 11.94
C GLN A 116 -14.60 3.02 10.51
N THR A 117 -15.09 3.76 9.50
CA THR A 117 -14.74 3.55 8.09
C THR A 117 -13.24 3.76 7.88
N ALA A 118 -12.67 4.80 8.47
CA ALA A 118 -11.25 5.08 8.37
C ALA A 118 -10.38 3.97 8.98
N THR A 119 -10.72 3.50 10.17
CA THR A 119 -10.01 2.40 10.84
C THR A 119 -10.07 1.13 10.01
N LEU A 120 -11.23 0.76 9.48
CA LEU A 120 -11.39 -0.46 8.68
C LEU A 120 -10.57 -0.40 7.39
N LEU A 121 -10.61 0.73 6.67
CA LEU A 121 -9.84 0.90 5.46
C LEU A 121 -8.33 1.00 5.72
N ALA A 122 -7.91 1.56 6.85
CA ALA A 122 -6.51 1.58 7.28
C ALA A 122 -5.99 0.17 7.59
N ILE A 123 -6.75 -0.65 8.33
CA ILE A 123 -6.39 -2.05 8.61
C ILE A 123 -6.31 -2.83 7.28
N MET A 124 -7.28 -2.66 6.39
CA MET A 124 -7.27 -3.32 5.09
C MET A 124 -6.04 -2.92 4.26
N SER A 125 -5.72 -1.64 4.18
CA SER A 125 -4.51 -1.14 3.50
C SER A 125 -3.24 -1.79 4.07
N PHE A 126 -3.10 -1.82 5.39
CA PHE A 126 -1.96 -2.45 6.06
C PHE A 126 -1.84 -3.94 5.73
N LEU A 127 -2.94 -4.69 5.84
CA LEU A 127 -2.97 -6.12 5.49
C LEU A 127 -2.62 -6.38 4.03
N LEU A 128 -3.02 -5.50 3.11
CA LEU A 128 -2.67 -5.59 1.69
C LEU A 128 -1.18 -5.32 1.45
N GLN A 129 -0.62 -4.26 2.05
CA GLN A 129 0.79 -3.92 1.93
C GLN A 129 1.71 -5.06 2.44
N LEU A 130 1.32 -5.75 3.53
CA LEU A 130 2.05 -6.91 4.04
C LEU A 130 2.17 -8.05 3.01
N ARG A 131 1.21 -8.17 2.08
CA ARG A 131 1.23 -9.21 1.03
C ARG A 131 2.26 -8.92 -0.07
N PHE A 132 2.70 -7.68 -0.24
CA PHE A 132 3.74 -7.30 -1.20
C PHE A 132 5.14 -7.34 -0.60
N LYS A 133 5.38 -8.23 0.37
CA LYS A 133 6.69 -8.38 0.99
C LYS A 133 7.75 -8.71 -0.07
N PRO A 134 8.92 -8.03 -0.05
CA PRO A 134 9.98 -8.29 -1.01
C PRO A 134 10.50 -9.72 -0.90
N PRO A 135 10.81 -10.38 -2.03
CA PRO A 135 11.39 -11.71 -2.02
C PRO A 135 12.82 -11.69 -1.49
N LYS A 136 13.24 -12.80 -0.88
CA LYS A 136 14.62 -13.02 -0.46
C LYS A 136 15.41 -13.46 -1.70
N PHE A 137 16.40 -12.67 -2.12
CA PHE A 137 17.24 -12.94 -3.30
C PHE A 137 18.58 -13.58 -2.93
#